data_AF-A0AAU6ZFR3-F1
#
_entry.id   AF-A0AAU6ZFR3-F1
#
_cell.length_a   1.000
_cell.length_b   1.000
_cell.length_c   1.000
_cell.angle_alpha   90.00
_cell.angle_beta   90.00
_cell.angle_gamma   90.00
#
_symmetry.space_group_name_H-M   'P 1'
#
loop_
_entity.id
_entity.type
_entity.pdbx_description
1 polymer ?
#
loop_
_entity_poly.entity_id
_entity_poly.type
_entity_poly.pdbx_seq_one_letter_code
_entity_poly.pdbx_strand_id
1 'polypeptide(L)'
;MKREIDYRWRLAELMAARGLHNSTDLGPLLKERGIELSASQVYRLVTQRPERVSVMMVAALCDIFSCGPEDLVTVTATDAKVRKVASDTNVVDLNKTIRPKRARVIRDDG
;
A
#
# COMPACT_ATOMS: atom_id res chain seq x y z
N MET A 1 15.51 8.67 9.02
CA MET A 1 14.88 7.32 8.99
C MET A 1 13.84 7.34 7.89
N LYS A 2 13.86 6.36 6.97
CA LYS A 2 12.83 6.27 5.92
C LYS A 2 11.62 5.57 6.52
N ARG A 3 10.44 6.19 6.43
CA ARG A 3 9.19 5.62 6.93
C ARG A 3 8.35 5.14 5.75
N GLU A 4 7.75 3.96 5.90
CA GLU A 4 6.75 3.44 4.99
C GLU A 4 5.38 3.78 5.58
N ILE A 5 4.57 4.54 4.84
CA ILE A 5 3.26 5.03 5.28
C ILE A 5 2.20 4.28 4.48
N ASP A 6 1.20 3.77 5.17
CA ASP A 6 0.05 3.09 4.59
C ASP A 6 -1.23 3.54 5.30
N TYR A 7 -2.40 3.22 4.74
CA TYR A 7 -3.68 3.52 5.38
C TYR A 7 -4.76 2.53 5.01
N ARG A 8 -5.75 2.41 5.89
CA ARG A 8 -6.98 1.65 5.68
C ARG A 8 -8.16 2.60 5.54
N TRP A 9 -8.97 2.36 4.53
CA TRP A 9 -10.25 3.04 4.32
C TRP A 9 -11.38 2.19 4.90
N ARG A 10 -12.16 2.75 5.83
CA ARG A 10 -13.14 2.00 6.65
C ARG A 10 -14.59 2.36 6.38
N LEU A 11 -14.88 3.03 5.25
CA LEU A 11 -16.24 3.48 4.93
C LEU A 11 -17.26 2.33 4.88
N ALA A 12 -16.90 1.19 4.27
CA ALA A 12 -17.81 0.04 4.21
C ALA A 12 -18.17 -0.49 5.61
N GLU A 13 -17.22 -0.49 6.55
CA GLU A 13 -17.46 -0.89 7.95
C GLU A 13 -18.43 0.09 8.63
N LEU A 14 -18.23 1.40 8.44
CA LEU A 14 -19.08 2.45 9.00
C LEU A 14 -20.50 2.43 8.42
N MET A 15 -20.63 2.16 7.11
CA MET A 15 -21.92 1.96 6.45
C MET A 15 -22.68 0.78 7.05
N ALA A 16 -22.02 -0.38 7.17
CA ALA A 16 -22.63 -1.58 7.76
C ALA A 16 -23.06 -1.35 9.21
N ALA A 17 -22.24 -0.65 10.01
CA ALA A 17 -22.56 -0.31 11.41
C ALA A 17 -23.82 0.58 11.54
N ARG A 18 -24.15 1.35 10.49
CA ARG A 18 -25.38 2.16 10.40
C ARG A 18 -26.53 1.49 9.66
N GLY A 19 -26.41 0.21 9.29
CA GLY A 19 -27.44 -0.50 8.53
C GLY A 19 -27.55 -0.08 7.06
N LEU A 20 -26.54 0.62 6.52
CA LEU A 20 -26.44 0.93 5.10
C LEU A 20 -25.71 -0.21 4.40
N HIS A 21 -26.47 -1.03 3.68
CA HIS A 21 -25.94 -2.25 3.05
C HIS A 21 -25.64 -2.09 1.57
N ASN A 22 -26.13 -1.03 0.92
CA ASN A 22 -25.85 -0.74 -0.48
C ASN A 22 -25.11 0.59 -0.63
N SER A 23 -24.14 0.64 -1.55
CA SER A 23 -23.43 1.89 -1.86
C SER A 23 -24.39 2.99 -2.34
N THR A 24 -25.52 2.62 -2.96
CA THR A 24 -26.55 3.56 -3.42
C THR A 24 -27.20 4.33 -2.28
N ASP A 25 -27.19 3.78 -1.05
CA ASP A 25 -27.80 4.43 0.12
C ASP A 25 -26.98 5.65 0.57
N LEU A 26 -25.69 5.70 0.22
CA LEU A 26 -24.79 6.80 0.59
C LEU A 26 -24.97 8.04 -0.31
N GLY A 27 -25.35 7.86 -1.58
CA GLY A 27 -25.46 8.94 -2.55
C GLY A 27 -26.40 10.08 -2.11
N PRO A 28 -27.64 9.80 -1.70
CA PRO A 28 -28.57 10.81 -1.18
C PRO A 28 -28.02 11.58 0.03
N LEU A 29 -27.37 10.88 0.98
CA LEU A 29 -26.80 11.48 2.18
C LEU A 29 -25.65 12.45 1.86
N LEU A 30 -24.84 12.13 0.85
CA LEU A 30 -23.80 13.03 0.35
C LEU A 30 -24.41 14.24 -0.36
N LYS A 31 -25.48 14.04 -1.14
CA LYS A 31 -26.19 15.12 -1.85
C LYS A 31 -26.81 16.14 -0.89
N GLU A 32 -27.37 15.70 0.23
CA GLU A 32 -27.87 16.59 1.29
C GLU A 32 -26.79 17.55 1.84
N ARG A 33 -25.52 17.17 1.73
CA ARG A 33 -24.35 17.97 2.15
C ARG A 33 -23.69 18.72 0.99
N GLY A 34 -24.37 18.80 -0.16
CA GLY A 34 -23.89 19.49 -1.36
C GLY A 34 -22.83 18.72 -2.14
N ILE A 35 -22.67 17.41 -1.91
CA ILE A 35 -21.72 16.56 -2.61
C ILE A 35 -22.47 15.65 -3.58
N GLU A 36 -22.43 16.01 -4.86
CA GLU A 36 -23.02 15.19 -5.92
C GLU A 36 -21.97 14.23 -6.51
N LEU A 37 -22.26 12.93 -6.42
CA LEU A 37 -21.47 11.87 -7.05
C LEU A 37 -22.39 10.98 -7.90
N SER A 38 -21.86 10.53 -9.04
CA SER A 38 -22.49 9.43 -9.79
C SER A 38 -22.49 8.13 -8.99
N ALA A 39 -23.42 7.22 -9.29
CA ALA A 39 -23.50 5.91 -8.64
C ALA A 39 -22.18 5.13 -8.70
N SER A 40 -21.47 5.18 -9.84
CA SER A 40 -20.15 4.55 -9.99
C SER A 40 -19.08 5.19 -9.11
N GLN A 41 -19.11 6.51 -8.89
CA GLN A 41 -18.20 7.18 -7.97
C GLN A 41 -18.48 6.77 -6.52
N VAL A 42 -19.76 6.72 -6.13
CA VAL A 42 -20.14 6.26 -4.79
C VAL A 42 -19.72 4.80 -4.59
N TYR A 43 -19.98 3.93 -5.56
CA TYR A 43 -19.54 2.53 -5.50
C TYR A 43 -18.02 2.41 -5.29
N ARG A 44 -17.21 3.14 -6.09
CA ARG A 44 -15.75 3.13 -5.91
C ARG A 44 -15.32 3.69 -4.56
N LEU A 45 -15.96 4.76 -4.08
CA LEU A 45 -15.67 5.34 -2.78
C LEU A 45 -15.90 4.33 -1.65
N VAL A 46 -16.92 3.47 -1.76
CA VAL A 46 -17.24 2.47 -0.73
C VAL A 46 -16.36 1.22 -0.84
N THR A 47 -16.13 0.73 -2.07
CA THR A 47 -15.52 -0.59 -2.31
C THR A 47 -14.01 -0.56 -2.54
N GLN A 48 -13.46 0.59 -2.91
CA GLN A 48 -12.04 0.74 -3.24
C GLN A 48 -11.34 1.60 -2.20
N ARG A 49 -10.01 1.53 -2.20
CA ARG A 49 -9.16 2.41 -1.41
C ARG A 49 -8.85 3.68 -2.24
N PRO A 50 -9.42 4.84 -1.91
CA PRO A 50 -9.28 6.03 -2.75
C PRO A 50 -7.93 6.71 -2.55
N GLU A 51 -7.18 6.93 -3.64
CA GLU A 51 -5.91 7.68 -3.57
C GLU A 51 -6.08 9.15 -3.22
N ARG A 52 -7.24 9.72 -3.60
CA ARG A 52 -7.57 11.14 -3.40
C ARG A 52 -9.02 11.27 -2.98
N VAL A 53 -9.21 12.01 -1.90
CA VAL A 53 -10.52 12.51 -1.44
C VAL A 53 -10.34 13.95 -1.00
N SER A 54 -11.36 14.78 -1.20
CA SER A 54 -11.33 16.14 -0.65
C SER A 54 -11.55 16.09 0.86
N VAL A 55 -11.01 17.07 1.59
CA VAL A 55 -11.27 17.22 3.02
C VAL A 55 -12.77 17.41 3.28
N MET A 56 -13.48 18.10 2.37
CA MET A 56 -14.94 18.25 2.43
C MET A 56 -15.67 16.89 2.36
N MET A 57 -15.20 15.95 1.53
CA MET A 57 -15.75 14.60 1.49
C MET A 57 -15.58 13.89 2.84
N VAL A 58 -14.38 13.98 3.42
CA VAL A 58 -14.10 13.38 4.74
C VAL A 58 -15.01 14.00 5.80
N ALA A 59 -15.15 15.33 5.83
CA ALA A 59 -16.03 16.02 6.76
C ALA A 59 -17.50 15.61 6.61
N ALA A 60 -18.01 15.51 5.38
CA ALA A 60 -19.36 15.07 5.11
C ALA A 60 -19.60 13.62 5.57
N LEU A 61 -18.65 12.72 5.34
CA LEU A 61 -18.73 11.34 5.83
C LEU A 61 -18.71 11.31 7.36
N CYS A 62 -17.84 12.09 8.00
CA CYS A 62 -17.80 12.22 9.46
C CYS A 62 -19.12 12.72 10.03
N ASP A 63 -19.79 13.66 9.36
CA ASP A 63 -21.12 14.14 9.75
C ASP A 63 -22.22 13.07 9.57
N ILE A 64 -22.27 12.41 8.39
CA ILE A 64 -23.20 11.28 8.13
C ILE A 64 -23.05 10.18 9.17
N PHE A 65 -21.78 9.85 9.47
CA PHE A 65 -21.43 8.77 10.37
C PHE A 65 -21.16 9.23 11.80
N SER A 66 -21.48 10.47 12.16
CA SER A 66 -21.29 11.05 13.50
C SER A 66 -19.98 10.56 14.18
N CYS A 67 -18.89 10.56 13.42
CA CYS A 67 -17.61 9.94 13.78
C CYS A 67 -16.44 10.87 13.47
N GLY A 68 -15.25 10.52 13.95
CA GLY A 68 -14.03 11.26 13.64
C GLY A 68 -13.37 10.78 12.33
N PRO A 69 -12.44 11.55 11.76
CA PRO A 69 -11.65 11.12 10.61
C PRO A 69 -10.81 9.86 10.89
N GLU A 70 -10.42 9.61 12.14
CA GLU A 70 -9.71 8.41 12.60
C GLU A 70 -10.53 7.12 12.48
N ASP A 71 -11.86 7.24 12.57
CA ASP A 71 -12.77 6.12 12.35
C ASP A 71 -12.84 5.76 10.87
N LEU A 72 -12.75 6.77 9.99
CA LEU A 72 -12.85 6.64 8.54
C LEU A 72 -11.52 6.20 7.91
N VAL A 73 -10.39 6.73 8.37
CA VAL A 73 -9.04 6.47 7.87
C VAL A 73 -8.10 6.09 9.01
N THR A 74 -7.66 4.84 9.02
CA THR A 74 -6.61 4.40 9.95
C THR A 74 -5.26 4.46 9.25
N VAL A 75 -4.34 5.27 9.75
CA VAL A 75 -2.98 5.42 9.20
C VAL A 75 -2.03 4.47 9.91
N THR A 76 -1.18 3.78 9.17
CA THR A 76 -0.08 2.98 9.69
C THR A 76 1.24 3.52 9.15
N ALA A 77 2.24 3.62 10.01
CA ALA A 77 3.58 4.05 9.61
C ALA A 77 4.62 3.11 10.22
N THR A 78 5.39 2.40 9.38
CA THR A 78 6.45 1.46 9.80
C THR A 78 7.82 1.99 9.39
N ASP A 79 8.89 1.58 10.09
CA ASP A 79 10.25 1.93 9.66
C ASP A 79 10.58 1.10 8.43
N ALA A 80 11.01 1.76 7.36
CA ALA A 80 11.36 1.07 6.13
C ALA A 80 12.50 0.10 6.43
N LYS A 81 12.28 -1.19 6.16
CA LYS A 81 13.29 -2.22 6.38
C LYS A 81 14.54 -1.86 5.59
N VAL A 82 15.63 -1.59 6.30
CA VAL A 82 16.96 -1.52 5.67
C VAL A 82 17.23 -2.91 5.11
N ARG A 83 17.40 -3.03 3.80
CA ARG A 83 17.88 -4.28 3.19
C ARG A 83 19.21 -4.61 3.87
N LYS A 84 19.23 -5.64 4.70
CA LYS A 84 20.48 -6.25 5.14
C LYS A 84 21.09 -6.88 3.90
N VAL A 85 22.14 -6.26 3.36
CA VAL A 85 23.02 -6.94 2.42
C VAL A 85 23.59 -8.11 3.21
N ALA A 86 23.38 -9.34 2.74
CA ALA A 86 24.05 -10.49 3.30
C ALA A 86 25.55 -10.31 3.04
N SER A 87 26.28 -9.82 4.04
CA SER A 87 27.72 -10.00 4.09
C SER A 87 27.94 -11.44 4.52
N ASP A 88 27.83 -12.37 3.57
CA ASP A 88 28.29 -13.73 3.79
C ASP A 88 29.81 -13.66 4.00
N THR A 89 30.25 -13.79 5.24
CA THR A 89 31.67 -13.80 5.63
C THR A 89 32.40 -15.04 5.10
N ASN A 90 31.73 -15.89 4.31
CA ASN A 90 32.25 -17.14 3.74
C ASN A 90 32.32 -17.14 2.21
N VAL A 91 32.44 -15.98 1.55
CA VAL A 91 32.89 -15.98 0.14
C VAL A 91 34.40 -16.22 0.12
N VAL A 92 34.79 -17.48 0.00
CA VAL A 92 36.18 -17.84 -0.30
C VAL A 92 36.47 -17.33 -1.72
N ASP A 93 37.41 -16.38 -1.82
CA ASP A 93 37.92 -15.91 -3.11
C ASP A 93 38.62 -17.08 -3.82
N LEU A 94 37.93 -17.68 -4.79
CA LEU A 94 38.39 -18.86 -5.51
C LEU A 94 39.71 -18.59 -6.26
N ASN A 95 39.99 -17.32 -6.60
CA ASN A 95 41.25 -16.91 -7.22
C ASN A 95 42.47 -17.04 -6.28
N LYS A 96 42.25 -17.01 -4.96
CA LYS A 96 43.33 -17.25 -3.97
C LYS A 96 43.53 -18.73 -3.67
N THR A 97 42.49 -19.55 -3.85
CA THR A 97 42.46 -20.92 -3.34
C THR A 97 42.81 -21.96 -4.41
N ILE A 98 42.57 -21.66 -5.68
CA ILE A 98 42.91 -22.54 -6.81
C ILE A 98 44.01 -21.89 -7.63
N ARG A 99 45.23 -22.43 -7.55
CA ARG A 99 46.33 -22.05 -8.46
C ARG A 99 46.23 -22.94 -9.71
N PRO A 100 45.87 -22.41 -10.89
CA PRO A 100 45.76 -23.23 -12.09
C PRO A 100 47.12 -23.83 -12.45
N LYS A 101 47.16 -25.15 -12.70
CA LYS A 101 48.36 -25.86 -13.13
C LYS A 101 48.70 -25.41 -14.56
N ARG A 102 49.92 -24.90 -14.79
CA ARG A 102 50.35 -24.46 -16.14
C ARG A 102 50.21 -25.60 -17.15
N ALA A 103 49.55 -25.32 -18.27
CA ALA A 103 49.49 -26.24 -19.40
C ALA A 103 50.89 -26.44 -20.00
N ARG A 104 51.27 -27.69 -20.26
CA ARG A 104 52.48 -28.03 -21.01
C ARG A 104 52.07 -28.22 -22.46
N VAL A 105 52.35 -27.23 -23.31
CA VAL A 105 52.06 -27.31 -24.73
C VAL A 105 53.10 -28.22 -25.38
N ILE A 106 52.65 -29.36 -25.90
CA ILE A 106 53.44 -30.21 -26.79
C ILE A 106 53.18 -29.67 -28.19
N ARG A 107 54.23 -29.29 -28.91
CA ARG A 107 54.12 -29.01 -30.35
C ARG A 107 54.12 -30.36 -31.06
N ASP A 108 53.08 -30.58 -31.84
CA ASP A 108 52.95 -31.73 -32.73
C ASP A 108 53.72 -31.38 -34.00
N ASP A 109 54.89 -31.98 -34.19
CA ASP A 109 55.66 -31.88 -35.43
C ASP A 109 55.51 -33.22 -36.17
N GLY A 110 54.57 -33.25 -37.12
CA GLY A 110 54.32 -34.35 -38.06
C GLY A 110 53.81 -33.82 -39.39
#